data_AF-A0A961QPA1-F1
#
_entry.id   AF-A0A961QPA1-F1
#
_cell.length_a   1.000
_cell.length_b   1.000
_cell.length_c   1.000
_cell.angle_alpha   90.00
_cell.angle_beta   90.00
_cell.angle_gamma   90.00
#
_symmetry.space_group_name_H-M   'P 1'
#
loop_
_entity.id
_entity.type
_entity.pdbx_description
1 polymer ?
#
loop_
_entity_poly.entity_id
_entity_poly.type
_entity_poly.pdbx_seq_one_letter_code
_entity_poly.pdbx_strand_id
1 'polypeptide(L)' 'PLLSALKAKRRALAEAAGVPAYVVFPDRTLIEMAQARPDTLDAMARINGVGAKKLESYGAAFLAVIAGAPAPMHP' A
#
# COMPACT_ATOMS: atom_id res chain seq x y z
N PRO A 1 -14.85 0.51 -0.45
CA PRO A 1 -14.10 0.64 -1.74
C PRO A 1 -12.59 0.40 -1.52
N LEU A 2 -11.90 -0.24 -2.48
CA LEU A 2 -10.48 -0.61 -2.34
C LEU A 2 -9.57 0.60 -2.02
N LEU A 3 -9.77 1.73 -2.70
CA LEU A 3 -9.00 2.95 -2.45
C LEU A 3 -9.09 3.43 -0.98
N SER A 4 -10.26 3.31 -0.35
CA SER A 4 -10.44 3.67 1.06
C SER A 4 -9.61 2.77 1.98
N ALA A 5 -9.55 1.47 1.69
CA ALA A 5 -8.73 0.52 2.46
C ALA A 5 -7.23 0.79 2.29
N LEU A 6 -6.78 1.11 1.06
CA LEU A 6 -5.39 1.51 0.81
C LEU A 6 -5.02 2.82 1.54
N LYS A 7 -5.93 3.80 1.56
CA LYS A 7 -5.74 5.05 2.33
C LYS A 7 -5.63 4.79 3.83
N ALA A 8 -6.47 3.91 4.37
CA ALA A 8 -6.41 3.51 5.77
C ALA A 8 -5.09 2.81 6.11
N LYS A 9 -4.65 1.87 5.25
CA LYS A 9 -3.37 1.18 5.43
C LYS A 9 -2.18 2.13 5.37
N ARG A 10 -2.18 3.06 4.41
CA ARG A 10 -1.17 4.12 4.31
C ARG A 10 -1.09 4.95 5.59
N ARG A 11 -2.24 5.37 6.12
CA ARG A 11 -2.31 6.17 7.35
C ARG A 11 -1.70 5.40 8.54
N ALA A 12 -2.11 4.16 8.74
CA ALA A 12 -1.61 3.34 9.84
C ALA A 12 -0.09 3.14 9.78
N LEU A 13 0.46 2.88 8.59
CA LEU A 13 1.91 2.74 8.39
C LEU A 13 2.66 4.05 8.61
N ALA A 14 2.08 5.18 8.20
CA ALA A 14 2.67 6.50 8.38
C ALA A 14 2.69 6.92 9.86
N GLU A 15 1.60 6.66 10.58
CA GLU A 15 1.50 6.86 12.03
C GLU A 15 2.55 6.00 12.77
N ALA A 16 2.68 4.72 12.43
CA ALA A 16 3.67 3.83 13.02
C ALA A 16 5.12 4.26 12.75
N ALA A 17 5.39 4.89 11.60
CA ALA A 17 6.71 5.38 11.24
C ALA A 17 6.98 6.83 11.69
N GLY A 18 5.99 7.53 12.27
CA GLY A 18 6.11 8.93 12.67
C GLY A 18 6.32 9.90 11.48
N VAL A 19 5.82 9.55 10.29
CA VAL A 19 5.99 10.34 9.08
C VAL A 19 4.65 10.76 8.47
N PRO A 20 4.60 11.84 7.67
CA PRO A 20 3.40 12.18 6.90
C PRO A 20 3.00 11.05 5.93
N ALA A 21 1.69 10.84 5.74
CA ALA A 21 1.17 9.75 4.91
C ALA A 21 1.70 9.73 3.46
N TYR A 22 1.91 10.91 2.86
CA TYR A 22 2.42 11.02 1.48
C TYR A 22 3.84 10.45 1.32
N VAL A 23 4.62 10.32 2.41
CA VAL A 23 5.97 9.74 2.40
C VAL A 23 5.90 8.25 2.08
N VAL A 24 4.90 7.53 2.63
CA VAL A 24 4.64 6.13 2.33
C VAL A 24 4.29 6.00 0.85
N PHE A 25 3.14 6.56 0.44
CA PHE A 25 2.75 6.67 -0.97
C PHE A 25 1.93 7.94 -1.23
N PRO A 26 2.17 8.66 -2.35
CA PRO A 26 1.29 9.74 -2.77
C PRO A 26 -0.07 9.19 -3.20
N ASP A 27 -1.11 10.03 -3.21
CA ASP A 27 -2.47 9.57 -3.55
C ASP A 27 -2.57 8.99 -4.97
N ARG A 28 -1.81 9.53 -5.93
CA ARG A 28 -1.74 9.00 -7.30
C ARG A 28 -1.35 7.52 -7.32
N THR A 29 -0.34 7.13 -6.54
CA THR A 29 0.11 5.74 -6.42
C THR A 29 -0.98 4.84 -5.84
N LEU A 30 -1.73 5.31 -4.83
CA LEU A 30 -2.85 4.53 -4.27
C LEU A 30 -4.00 4.35 -5.25
N ILE A 31 -4.30 5.38 -6.05
CA ILE A 31 -5.32 5.32 -7.10
C ILE A 31 -4.91 4.31 -8.16
N GLU A 32 -3.66 4.35 -8.60
CA GLU A 32 -3.11 3.41 -9.57
C GLU A 32 -3.12 1.96 -9.04
N MET A 33 -2.73 1.74 -7.78
CA MET A 33 -2.86 0.42 -7.13
C MET A 33 -4.30 -0.09 -7.10
N ALA A 34 -5.26 0.79 -6.80
CA ALA A 34 -6.68 0.41 -6.75
C ALA A 34 -7.24 0.05 -8.14
N GLN A 35 -6.71 0.66 -9.20
CA GLN A 35 -7.08 0.40 -10.59
C GLN A 35 -6.39 -0.86 -11.14
N ALA A 36 -5.07 -0.94 -11.00
CA ALA A 36 -4.25 -2.03 -11.52
C ALA A 36 -4.39 -3.33 -10.73
N ARG A 37 -4.70 -3.25 -9.42
CA ARG A 37 -4.85 -4.38 -8.50
C ARG A 37 -3.71 -5.42 -8.62
N PRO A 38 -2.44 -5.00 -8.43
CA PRO A 38 -1.32 -5.94 -8.49
C PRO A 38 -1.50 -7.08 -7.48
N ASP A 39 -1.24 -8.30 -7.93
CA ASP A 39 -1.30 -9.52 -7.13
C ASP A 39 0.10 -10.03 -6.72
N THR A 40 1.17 -9.44 -7.28
CA THR A 40 2.57 -9.78 -6.96
C THR A 40 3.40 -8.53 -6.64
N LEU A 41 4.54 -8.73 -5.97
CA LEU A 41 5.51 -7.66 -5.72
C LEU A 41 6.08 -7.10 -7.03
N ASP A 42 6.27 -7.95 -8.03
CA ASP A 42 6.75 -7.51 -9.35
C ASP A 42 5.72 -6.60 -10.03
N ALA A 43 4.44 -7.00 -10.06
CA ALA A 43 3.37 -6.16 -10.56
C ALA A 43 3.25 -4.84 -9.79
N MET A 44 3.48 -4.87 -8.47
CA MET A 44 3.47 -3.67 -7.65
C MET A 44 4.67 -2.75 -7.92
N ALA A 45 5.84 -3.31 -8.29
CA ALA A 45 7.02 -2.56 -8.69
C ALA A 45 6.81 -1.76 -9.99
N ARG A 46 5.83 -2.16 -10.82
CA ARG A 46 5.47 -1.46 -12.06
C ARG A 46 4.62 -0.21 -11.82
N ILE A 47 4.07 -0.04 -10.62
CA ILE A 47 3.21 1.10 -10.27
C ILE A 47 4.04 2.38 -10.11
N ASN A 48 3.57 3.48 -10.70
CA ASN A 48 4.26 4.76 -10.60
C ASN A 48 4.36 5.24 -9.13
N GLY A 49 5.59 5.58 -8.70
CA GLY A 49 5.87 6.01 -7.33
C GLY A 49 6.20 4.89 -6.35
N VAL A 50 6.25 3.63 -6.82
CA VAL A 50 6.74 2.47 -6.05
C VAL A 50 8.21 2.19 -6.42
N GLY A 51 9.13 2.83 -5.70
CA GLY A 51 10.57 2.50 -5.80
C GLY A 51 10.95 1.29 -4.95
N ALA A 52 12.14 0.72 -5.20
CA ALA A 52 12.64 -0.49 -4.53
C ALA A 52 12.49 -0.44 -2.99
N LYS A 53 12.97 0.64 -2.35
CA LYS A 53 12.87 0.81 -0.89
C LYS A 53 11.41 0.76 -0.38
N LYS A 54 10.47 1.37 -1.11
CA LYS A 54 9.05 1.38 -0.74
C LYS A 54 8.41 0.03 -0.98
N LEU A 55 8.80 -0.67 -2.04
CA LEU A 55 8.36 -2.03 -2.32
C LEU A 55 8.81 -2.98 -1.21
N GLU A 56 10.06 -2.89 -0.78
CA GLU A 56 10.60 -3.68 0.31
C GLU A 56 9.91 -3.37 1.65
N SER A 57 9.68 -2.08 1.94
CA SER A 57 9.12 -1.65 3.23
C SER A 57 7.60 -1.85 3.33
N TYR A 58 6.87 -1.69 2.23
CA TYR A 58 5.41 -1.59 2.24
C TYR A 58 4.71 -2.54 1.27
N GLY A 59 5.42 -3.16 0.32
CA GLY A 59 4.84 -3.94 -0.77
C GLY A 59 3.89 -5.03 -0.29
N ALA A 60 4.39 -5.93 0.57
CA ALA A 60 3.59 -7.03 1.12
C ALA A 60 2.35 -6.53 1.88
N ALA A 61 2.48 -5.43 2.62
CA ALA A 61 1.41 -4.88 3.43
C ALA A 61 0.24 -4.32 2.59
N PHE A 62 0.54 -3.75 1.41
CA PHE A 62 -0.48 -3.26 0.49
C PHE A 62 -1.03 -4.37 -0.40
N LEU A 63 -0.21 -5.34 -0.83
CA LEU A 63 -0.69 -6.53 -1.55
C LEU A 63 -1.74 -7.30 -0.73
N ALA A 64 -1.53 -7.46 0.58
CA ALA A 64 -2.52 -8.07 1.46
C ALA A 64 -3.87 -7.35 1.44
N VAL A 65 -3.87 -6.01 1.42
CA VAL A 65 -5.09 -5.20 1.32
C VAL A 65 -5.77 -5.36 -0.04
N ILE A 66 -4.98 -5.43 -1.12
CA ILE A 66 -5.49 -5.60 -2.50
C ILE A 66 -6.10 -6.99 -2.68
N ALA A 67 -5.45 -8.02 -2.15
CA ALA A 67 -5.93 -9.40 -2.16
C ALA A 67 -7.19 -9.60 -1.30
N GLY A 68 -7.58 -8.61 -0.48
CA GLY A 68 -8.69 -8.75 0.46
C GLY A 68 -8.41 -9.73 1.58
N ALA A 69 -7.13 -10.05 1.84
CA ALA A 69 -6.76 -10.86 2.98
C ALA A 69 -7.18 -10.12 4.25
N PRO A 70 -7.88 -10.78 5.19
CA PRO A 70 -8.21 -10.16 6.46
C PRO A 70 -6.88 -9.73 7.10
N ALA A 71 -6.75 -8.43 7.39
CA ALA A 71 -5.64 -7.95 8.20
C ALA A 71 -5.55 -8.87 9.41
N PRO A 72 -4.37 -9.40 9.78
CA PRO A 72 -4.26 -10.21 10.98
C PRO A 72 -4.77 -9.34 12.13
N MET A 73 -5.96 -9.70 12.62
CA MET A 73 -6.55 -9.14 13.82
C MET A 73 -5.60 -9.53 14.94
N HIS A 74 -4.78 -8.59 15.40
CA HIS A 74 -4.07 -8.78 16.65
C HIS A 74 -5.13 -8.77 17.76
N PRO A 75 -5.17 -9.80 18.61
CA PRO A 75 -6.08 -9.84 19.77
C PRO A 75 -5.78 -8.70 20.75
#